data_AF-K1Y3M9-F1
#
_entry.id   AF-K1Y3M9-F1
#
_cell.length_a   1.000
_cell.length_b   1.000
_cell.length_c   1.000
_cell.angle_alpha   90.00
_cell.angle_beta   90.00
_cell.angle_gamma   90.00
#
_symmetry.space_group_name_H-M   'P 1'
#
loop_
_entity.id
_entity.type
_entity.pdbx_description
1 polymer ?
#
loop_
_entity_poly.entity_id
_entity_poly.type
_entity_poly.pdbx_seq_one_letter_code
_entity_poly.pdbx_strand_id
1 'polypeptide(L)' 'KLMFSAPNPVPAKKALELMGKIKSGLPRLPLAPMDNASSEKLQATMGKMGLI' A
#
# COMPACT_ATOMS: atom_id res chain seq x y z
N LYS A 1 -9.00 8.31 -2.11
CA LYS A 1 -7.73 9.07 -1.91
C LYS A 1 -6.56 8.19 -1.48
N LEU A 2 -6.70 7.21 -0.56
CA LEU A 2 -5.59 6.36 -0.11
C LEU A 2 -4.89 5.57 -1.24
N MET A 3 -5.62 5.06 -2.23
CA MET A 3 -5.02 4.39 -3.40
C MET A 3 -4.22 5.34 -4.33
N PHE A 4 -4.19 6.63 -4.00
CA PHE A 4 -3.47 7.69 -4.71
C PHE A 4 -2.73 8.62 -3.73
N SER A 5 -2.44 8.17 -2.50
CA SER A 5 -1.62 8.94 -1.55
C SER A 5 -0.14 8.98 -1.94
N ALA A 6 0.27 8.07 -2.82
CA ALA A 6 1.53 8.09 -3.56
C ALA A 6 1.23 7.77 -5.03
N PRO A 7 2.15 8.04 -5.98
CA PRO A 7 1.95 7.70 -7.38
C PRO A 7 1.58 6.23 -7.56
N ASN A 8 0.53 5.97 -8.34
CA ASN A 8 0.14 4.62 -8.73
C ASN A 8 1.30 3.96 -9.50
N PRO A 9 1.69 2.68 -9.23
CA PRO A 9 1.02 1.65 -8.43
C PRO A 9 1.52 1.43 -6.99
N VAL A 10 2.19 2.41 -6.38
CA VAL A 10 2.79 2.22 -5.04
C VAL A 10 1.75 1.84 -3.96
N PRO A 11 0.62 2.55 -3.80
CA PRO A 11 -0.40 2.18 -2.80
C PRO A 11 -1.01 0.79 -3.02
N ALA A 12 -1.32 0.46 -4.27
CA ALA A 12 -1.93 -0.82 -4.63
C ALA A 12 -0.98 -2.00 -4.35
N LYS A 13 0.31 -1.85 -4.69
CA LYS A 13 1.32 -2.85 -4.36
C LYS A 13 1.48 -3.04 -2.86
N LYS A 14 1.48 -1.96 -2.07
CA LYS A 14 1.55 -2.07 -0.62
C LYS A 14 0.32 -2.80 -0.04
N ALA A 15 -0.87 -2.49 -0.55
CA ALA A 15 -2.10 -3.18 -0.16
C ALA A 15 -2.03 -4.70 -0.45
N LEU A 16 -1.59 -5.09 -1.65
CA LEU A 16 -1.47 -6.50 -2.03
C LEU A 16 -0.42 -7.26 -1.21
N GLU A 17 0.67 -6.59 -0.82
CA GLU A 17 1.67 -7.14 0.10
C GLU A 17 1.06 -7.38 1.49
N LEU A 18 0.32 -6.40 2.03
CA LEU A 18 -0.38 -6.54 3.31
C LEU A 18 -1.43 -7.67 3.29
N MET A 19 -2.08 -7.90 2.16
CA MET A 19 -3.04 -9.00 1.96
C MET A 19 -2.36 -10.37 1.77
N GLY A 20 -1.02 -10.44 1.78
CA GLY A 20 -0.27 -11.67 1.53
C GLY A 20 -0.41 -12.20 0.09
N LYS A 21 -0.87 -11.39 -0.86
CA LYS A 21 -1.06 -11.79 -2.27
C LYS A 21 0.21 -11.71 -3.09
N ILE A 22 1.16 -10.87 -2.68
CA ILE A 22 2.49 -10.74 -3.28
C ILE A 22 3.56 -10.72 -2.19
N LYS A 23 4.77 -11.18 -2.51
CA LYS A 23 5.90 -11.23 -1.56
C LYS A 23 6.46 -9.86 -1.21
N SER A 24 6.41 -8.89 -2.14
CA SER A 24 6.97 -7.56 -1.93
C SER A 24 6.17 -6.50 -2.67
N GLY A 25 5.81 -5.44 -1.93
CA GLY A 25 5.16 -4.25 -2.47
C GLY A 25 6.13 -3.19 -2.99
N LEU A 26 7.46 -3.44 -2.90
CA LEU A 26 8.47 -2.44 -3.24
C LEU A 26 8.45 -2.10 -4.74
N PRO A 27 8.30 -0.82 -5.09
CA PRO A 27 8.39 -0.39 -6.48
C PRO A 27 9.86 -0.31 -6.93
N ARG A 28 10.07 -0.36 -8.25
CA ARG A 28 11.37 -0.01 -8.85
C ARG A 28 11.44 1.50 -9.04
N LEU A 29 12.67 2.03 -9.03
CA LEU A 29 12.92 3.42 -9.36
C LEU A 29 12.35 3.77 -10.75
N PRO A 30 11.83 5.00 -10.95
CA PRO A 30 11.96 6.17 -10.08
C PRO A 30 10.92 6.26 -8.94
N LEU A 31 10.04 5.27 -8.81
CA LEU A 31 9.01 5.27 -7.78
C LEU A 31 9.64 4.94 -6.41
N ALA A 32 9.27 5.71 -5.40
CA ALA A 32 9.69 5.51 -4.02
C ALA A 32 8.68 4.65 -3.25
N PRO A 33 9.11 3.95 -2.18
CA PRO A 33 8.20 3.30 -1.24
C PRO A 33 7.17 4.28 -0.67
N MET A 34 6.01 3.75 -0.27
CA MET A 34 5.02 4.54 0.46
C MET A 34 5.58 4.95 1.83
N ASP A 35 5.28 6.16 2.28
CA ASP A 35 5.65 6.63 3.61
C ASP A 35 4.92 5.84 4.72
N ASN A 36 5.47 5.87 5.94
CA ASN A 36 4.94 5.10 7.06
C ASN A 36 3.52 5.55 7.48
N ALA A 37 3.26 6.86 7.52
CA ALA A 37 1.97 7.39 7.97
C ALA A 37 0.82 7.03 7.01
N SER A 38 1.09 7.06 5.70
CA SER A 38 0.18 6.59 4.66
C SER A 38 -0.01 5.08 4.71
N SER A 39 1.05 4.32 4.99
CA SER A 39 1.00 2.86 5.11
C SER A 39 0.16 2.41 6.31
N GLU A 40 0.30 3.05 7.47
CA GLU A 40 -0.50 2.76 8.67
C GLU A 40 -1.98 3.08 8.44
N LYS A 41 -2.28 4.24 7.81
CA LYS A 41 -3.65 4.60 7.44
C LYS A 41 -4.24 3.62 6.44
N LEU A 42 -3.46 3.15 5.48
CA LEU A 42 -3.87 2.13 4.51
C LEU A 42 -4.21 0.83 5.24
N GLN A 43 -3.33 0.33 6.12
CA GLN A 43 -3.56 -0.89 6.88
C GLN A 43 -4.81 -0.78 7.78
N ALA A 44 -4.95 0.30 8.54
CA ALA A 44 -6.12 0.53 9.40
C ALA A 44 -7.43 0.60 8.60
N THR A 45 -7.40 1.22 7.42
CA THR A 45 -8.58 1.32 6.55
C THR A 45 -8.93 -0.03 5.93
N MET A 46 -7.93 -0.79 5.50
CA MET A 46 -8.12 -2.14 4.95
C MET A 46 -8.70 -3.11 6.00
N GLY A 47 -8.25 -2.99 7.26
CA GLY A 47 -8.83 -3.75 8.37
C GLY A 47 -10.30 -3.42 8.63
N LYS A 48 -10.66 -2.12 8.59
CA LYS A 48 -12.08 -1.68 8.68
C LYS A 48 -12.95 -2.18 7.54
N MET A 49 -12.35 -2.45 6.37
CA MET A 49 -13.03 -2.97 5.18
C MET A 49 -13.08 -4.50 5.13
N GLY A 50 -12.44 -5.20 6.07
CA GLY A 50 -12.36 -6.67 6.08
C GLY A 50 -11.48 -7.25 4.97
N LEU A 51 -10.51 -6.47 4.47
CA LEU A 51 -9.58 -6.92 3.42
C LEU A 51 -8.32 -7.58 3.98
N ILE A 52 -7.98 -7.25 5.23
CA ILE A 52 -6.92 -7.83 6.06
C ILE A 52 -7.37 -7.87 7.52
#